data_AF-A0A318CSM1-F1
#
_entry.id   AF-A0A318CSM1-F1
#
_cell.length_a   1.000
_cell.length_b   1.000
_cell.length_c   1.000
_cell.angle_alpha   90.00
_cell.angle_beta   90.00
_cell.angle_gamma   90.00
#
_symmetry.space_group_name_H-M   'P 1'
#
loop_
_entity.id
_entity.type
_entity.pdbx_description
1 polymer ?
#
loop_
_entity_poly.entity_id
_entity_poly.type
_entity_poly.pdbx_seq_one_letter_code
_entity_poly.pdbx_strand_id
1 'polypeptide(L)'
;MKRLLTVLLAAGLLFALGPPGGVAMSVAATASEYQAVPPFVTAEVPPLVMLVMGRNHKLYYEAYNDASDLNGDGELDVGYNPDIEYYGYFDSHKCYIYNSGNGRFEPSSVTIDKKCSAAGEWSGDFLNYLTMSRMDCLRKVLYGGYRSTDSSVAGSSSVVLERVFIPQDAHSWGKEYESVARDGYDISDYTPLELPNSGTRHLFASTTLSNSGDPILRVLPNNTHRIWEWVAKERPVCDNSLETGGGGHPGHPANHGEYESLVLNYAVDSNKFGSGPPPNGRIDGNGNPWGDGYSPYNSGHPDQQNYLTIFTGKLNITTAGTYEFAVDGDDAVEFIIDGTLPPVSGWYGPHCDCYCNGQPNPERSECTSNSPYKGTIYLESGEHTIEFRHEEAGGGDNYWLYWKGPDSGDAWGIVPSTSYSDLIQTTYALETSGSTITDYAVRVMVCDPSMPEANCKIYPSGTSKPIGILQRYGEPGKMYFGLITGSYTKNTSGGVLRKNIHSIANEIDPDTGEFRYQDDASVDGIVKTIDKLRIVGFGYPADGYYYYYHCNCGWITTRPINEGECRMWGNPLGEMMYEGLRYFAGKANPTGDFIYGVCPANISCKMRPNSVKYYIIST
;
A
#
# COMPACT_ATOMS: atom_id res chain seq x y z
N MET A 1 58.30 38.26 38.94
CA MET A 1 57.98 39.54 39.63
C MET A 1 56.61 40.01 39.18
N LYS A 2 55.77 40.56 40.08
CA LYS A 2 54.49 41.27 39.83
C LYS A 2 53.37 40.44 39.11
N ARG A 3 52.26 40.14 39.80
CA ARG A 3 50.95 40.87 39.84
C ARG A 3 50.20 40.82 38.50
N LEU A 4 48.97 40.31 38.36
CA LEU A 4 47.84 39.99 39.28
C LEU A 4 47.05 41.21 39.82
N LEU A 5 45.82 41.33 39.32
CA LEU A 5 44.66 42.23 39.59
C LEU A 5 43.52 41.67 38.68
N THR A 6 42.19 41.73 38.89
CA THR A 6 41.23 42.04 39.98
C THR A 6 39.91 41.28 39.62
N VAL A 7 38.70 41.38 40.19
CA VAL A 7 37.97 42.31 41.09
C VAL A 7 37.06 41.49 42.04
N LEU A 8 36.21 42.11 42.87
CA LEU A 8 35.26 41.45 43.80
C LEU A 8 33.98 42.30 44.03
N LEU A 9 32.91 41.64 44.50
CA LEU A 9 31.71 42.14 45.24
C LEU A 9 30.62 43.04 44.55
N ALA A 10 29.47 42.40 44.26
CA ALA A 10 28.16 42.48 44.96
C ALA A 10 27.32 43.78 45.14
N ALA A 11 26.00 43.55 45.27
CA ALA A 11 24.86 44.42 45.64
C ALA A 11 24.29 45.39 44.56
N GLY A 12 22.96 45.60 44.44
CA GLY A 12 21.82 44.90 45.08
C GLY A 12 20.44 45.54 44.79
N LEU A 13 19.36 44.77 45.01
CA LEU A 13 17.92 45.13 45.12
C LEU A 13 17.25 46.01 44.02
N LEU A 14 16.17 45.51 43.40
CA LEU A 14 15.06 46.36 42.90
C LEU A 14 13.70 45.63 42.94
N PHE A 15 12.64 46.44 42.99
CA PHE A 15 11.22 46.18 43.28
C PHE A 15 10.52 44.96 42.66
N ALA A 16 9.50 44.46 43.39
CA ALA A 16 8.49 43.54 42.89
C ALA A 16 7.30 44.29 42.25
N LEU A 17 6.93 43.89 41.02
CA LEU A 17 5.67 44.20 40.34
C LEU A 17 5.24 42.96 39.55
N GLY A 18 4.03 42.46 39.79
CA GLY A 18 3.52 41.24 39.15
C GLY A 18 2.33 41.50 38.22
N PRO A 19 2.46 41.25 36.90
CA PRO A 19 1.34 41.08 35.98
C PRO A 19 0.90 39.60 35.89
N PRO A 20 -0.26 39.28 35.26
CA PRO A 20 -1.07 38.15 35.70
C PRO A 20 -1.08 36.91 34.78
N GLY A 21 -1.53 35.79 35.34
CA GLY A 21 -2.42 34.86 34.62
C GLY A 21 -1.82 34.00 33.51
N GLY A 22 -0.56 33.55 33.63
CA GLY A 22 -0.04 32.51 32.74
C GLY A 22 -0.81 31.20 32.90
N VAL A 23 -1.50 30.76 31.86
CA VAL A 23 -2.13 29.43 31.81
C VAL A 23 -1.01 28.38 31.76
N ALA A 24 -0.95 27.50 32.76
CA ALA A 24 0.03 26.43 32.80
C ALA A 24 -0.29 25.37 31.72
N MET A 25 0.45 25.38 30.62
CA MET A 25 0.36 24.31 29.62
C MET A 25 0.94 23.03 30.21
N SER A 26 0.17 21.94 30.16
CA SER A 26 0.55 20.62 30.66
C SER A 26 1.53 19.95 29.70
N VAL A 27 2.82 20.19 29.89
CA VAL A 27 3.87 19.43 29.21
C VAL A 27 3.82 17.97 29.68
N ALA A 28 3.98 17.01 28.77
CA ALA A 28 4.02 15.59 29.12
C ALA A 28 5.33 15.26 29.86
N ALA A 29 5.22 14.61 31.02
CA ALA A 29 6.36 14.38 31.91
C ALA A 29 7.42 13.46 31.28
N THR A 30 8.64 13.96 31.13
CA THR A 30 9.78 13.25 30.57
C THR A 30 10.42 12.31 31.60
N ALA A 31 11.09 11.24 31.14
CA ALA A 31 11.78 10.30 32.03
C ALA A 31 12.86 10.97 32.91
N SER A 32 13.43 12.07 32.45
CA SER A 32 14.36 12.95 33.18
C SER A 32 13.75 13.63 34.40
N GLU A 33 12.45 13.94 34.41
CA GLU A 33 11.79 14.61 35.55
C GLU A 33 11.69 13.70 36.78
N TYR A 34 11.76 12.38 36.59
CA TYR A 34 11.84 11.39 37.67
C TYR A 34 13.27 11.20 38.21
N GLN A 35 14.29 11.80 37.60
CA GLN A 35 15.70 11.72 38.05
C GLN A 35 16.09 12.76 39.10
N ALA A 36 15.19 13.07 40.04
CA ALA A 36 15.47 13.91 41.20
C ALA A 36 16.28 13.13 42.27
N VAL A 37 17.54 12.82 41.98
CA VAL A 37 18.43 12.08 42.91
C VAL A 37 18.74 12.94 44.15
N PRO A 38 18.34 12.54 45.37
CA PRO A 38 18.69 13.28 46.58
C PRO A 38 20.20 13.18 46.87
N PRO A 39 20.89 14.23 47.37
CA PRO A 39 22.35 14.26 47.54
C PRO A 39 22.99 13.23 48.50
N PHE A 40 22.22 12.26 49.02
CA PHE A 40 22.65 11.28 50.01
C PHE A 40 22.23 9.83 49.69
N VAL A 41 21.69 9.55 48.49
CA VAL A 41 21.35 8.17 48.08
C VAL A 41 22.59 7.47 47.52
N THR A 42 23.25 6.65 48.34
CA THR A 42 24.50 5.93 47.97
C THR A 42 24.26 4.57 47.30
N ALA A 43 23.03 4.30 46.83
CA ALA A 43 22.68 3.10 46.09
C ALA A 43 21.55 3.41 45.09
N GLU A 44 21.86 3.32 43.79
CA GLU A 44 20.86 3.41 42.72
C GLU A 44 20.06 2.09 42.70
N VAL A 45 18.91 2.07 43.36
CA VAL A 45 17.99 0.92 43.35
C VAL A 45 17.23 0.93 42.02
N PRO A 46 17.29 -0.14 41.20
CA PRO A 46 16.57 -0.18 39.92
C PRO A 46 15.06 0.06 40.09
N PRO A 47 14.47 1.05 39.42
CA PRO A 47 13.03 1.31 39.50
C PRO A 47 12.20 0.12 39.03
N LEU A 48 11.10 -0.11 39.75
CA LEU A 48 10.16 -1.20 39.53
C LEU A 48 9.00 -0.72 38.65
N VAL A 49 8.89 -1.25 37.43
CA VAL A 49 7.87 -0.88 36.45
C VAL A 49 6.86 -2.02 36.28
N MET A 50 5.57 -1.72 36.43
CA MET A 50 4.49 -2.63 36.06
C MET A 50 3.84 -2.16 34.76
N LEU A 51 3.98 -2.92 33.68
CA LEU A 51 3.29 -2.66 32.42
C LEU A 51 1.83 -3.12 32.55
N VAL A 52 0.89 -2.18 32.52
CA VAL A 52 -0.56 -2.45 32.44
C VAL A 52 -0.97 -2.38 30.97
N MET A 53 -0.85 -3.50 30.25
CA MET A 53 -1.11 -3.55 28.82
C MET A 53 -2.54 -4.03 28.54
N GLY A 54 -3.32 -3.17 27.90
CA GLY A 54 -4.62 -3.54 27.34
C GLY A 54 -4.49 -4.57 26.23
N ARG A 55 -5.40 -5.54 26.19
CA ARG A 55 -5.53 -6.52 25.12
C ARG A 55 -6.94 -6.40 24.56
N ASN A 56 -7.09 -5.64 23.47
CA ASN A 56 -8.35 -5.42 22.78
C ASN A 56 -8.13 -5.41 21.26
N HIS A 57 -9.21 -5.58 20.50
CA HIS A 57 -9.15 -5.75 19.04
C HIS A 57 -8.50 -4.57 18.27
N LYS A 58 -8.50 -3.34 18.82
CA LYS A 58 -7.92 -2.14 18.16
C LYS A 58 -6.40 -2.19 17.97
N LEU A 59 -5.71 -3.14 18.62
CA LEU A 59 -4.29 -3.41 18.37
C LEU A 59 -4.03 -4.05 16.99
N TYR A 60 -5.03 -4.72 16.40
CA TYR A 60 -4.93 -5.48 15.15
C TYR A 60 -5.50 -4.71 13.95
N TYR A 61 -5.60 -3.39 14.10
CA TYR A 61 -5.90 -2.43 13.04
C TYR A 61 -4.60 -1.75 12.60
N GLU A 62 -4.66 -1.07 11.46
CA GLU A 62 -3.61 -0.21 10.92
C GLU A 62 -2.96 0.70 11.98
N ALA A 63 -1.65 0.88 11.89
CA ALA A 63 -0.97 1.96 12.62
C ALA A 63 -1.32 3.34 12.03
N TYR A 64 -1.50 3.40 10.71
CA TYR A 64 -1.60 4.63 9.91
C TYR A 64 -2.93 4.70 9.16
N ASN A 65 -3.94 5.27 9.83
CA ASN A 65 -5.27 5.50 9.28
C ASN A 65 -5.39 6.88 8.62
N ASP A 66 -6.22 6.98 7.58
CA ASP A 66 -6.47 8.19 6.79
C ASP A 66 -7.42 9.18 7.51
N ALA A 67 -7.17 9.37 8.81
CA ALA A 67 -8.03 10.10 9.75
C ALA A 67 -7.27 10.57 11.02
N SER A 68 -5.94 10.72 10.92
CA SER A 68 -5.08 11.26 11.98
C SER A 68 -4.19 12.34 11.40
N ASP A 69 -3.91 13.37 12.20
CA ASP A 69 -2.72 14.21 12.07
C ASP A 69 -1.55 13.44 12.69
N LEU A 70 -0.56 13.03 11.89
CA LEU A 70 0.58 12.23 12.34
C LEU A 70 1.86 13.06 12.52
N ASN A 71 1.96 14.22 11.84
CA ASN A 71 3.15 15.08 11.85
C ASN A 71 3.04 16.31 12.79
N GLY A 72 1.81 16.72 13.15
CA GLY A 72 1.48 17.85 14.00
C GLY A 72 1.27 19.18 13.26
N ASP A 73 1.03 19.19 11.94
CA ASP A 73 0.83 20.41 11.14
C ASP A 73 -0.61 20.97 11.21
N GLY A 74 -1.58 20.15 11.59
CA GLY A 74 -2.99 20.50 11.76
C GLY A 74 -3.93 20.09 10.62
N GLU A 75 -3.41 19.47 9.55
CA GLU A 75 -4.21 18.79 8.52
C GLU A 75 -4.35 17.28 8.84
N LEU A 76 -5.01 16.50 7.98
CA LEU A 76 -5.16 15.06 8.18
C LEU A 76 -4.36 14.31 7.11
N ASP A 77 -3.51 13.39 7.54
CA ASP A 77 -2.74 12.53 6.64
C ASP A 77 -3.65 11.50 5.97
N VAL A 78 -4.15 11.85 4.78
CA VAL A 78 -4.96 10.99 3.91
C VAL A 78 -4.07 10.51 2.77
N GLY A 79 -3.76 9.21 2.75
CA GLY A 79 -2.75 8.66 1.84
C GLY A 79 -1.35 8.56 2.46
N TYR A 80 -0.34 8.38 1.60
CA TYR A 80 1.07 8.34 1.99
C TYR A 80 1.68 9.74 1.85
N ASN A 81 2.31 10.23 2.91
CA ASN A 81 2.98 11.51 2.96
C ASN A 81 4.49 11.29 3.08
N PRO A 82 5.30 11.53 2.02
CA PRO A 82 6.74 11.27 2.05
C PRO A 82 7.52 12.02 3.14
N ASP A 83 6.99 13.09 3.73
CA ASP A 83 7.65 13.82 4.82
C ASP A 83 7.55 13.07 6.18
N ILE A 84 6.66 12.08 6.31
CA ILE A 84 6.38 11.37 7.58
C ILE A 84 7.19 10.09 7.69
N GLU A 85 8.03 9.95 8.72
CA GLU A 85 8.74 8.69 8.99
C GLU A 85 7.81 7.66 9.65
N TYR A 86 7.33 6.70 8.87
CA TYR A 86 6.38 5.67 9.30
C TYR A 86 7.10 4.58 10.11
N TYR A 87 6.96 4.63 11.43
CA TYR A 87 7.56 3.67 12.36
C TYR A 87 6.99 2.23 12.25
N GLY A 88 7.70 1.34 11.54
CA GLY A 88 7.36 -0.09 11.48
C GLY A 88 8.57 -1.02 11.50
N TYR A 89 8.40 -2.30 11.15
CA TYR A 89 9.51 -3.28 11.16
C TYR A 89 10.58 -3.02 10.11
N PHE A 90 10.23 -2.39 8.99
CA PHE A 90 11.18 -1.93 7.98
C PHE A 90 11.92 -0.68 8.51
N ASP A 91 13.11 -0.41 7.96
CA ASP A 91 13.84 0.83 8.19
C ASP A 91 13.48 1.82 7.08
N SER A 92 12.97 2.99 7.45
CA SER A 92 12.47 4.00 6.50
C SER A 92 13.54 4.52 5.54
N HIS A 93 14.81 4.44 5.93
CA HIS A 93 15.96 4.88 5.12
C HIS A 93 16.66 3.70 4.40
N LYS A 94 15.90 2.63 4.13
CA LYS A 94 16.35 1.46 3.35
C LYS A 94 15.35 1.07 2.27
N CYS A 95 15.91 0.49 1.22
CA CYS A 95 15.19 -0.17 0.16
C CYS A 95 15.21 -1.69 0.37
N TYR A 96 14.16 -2.37 -0.07
CA TYR A 96 13.95 -3.80 0.15
C TYR A 96 13.49 -4.51 -1.12
N ILE A 97 14.14 -5.62 -1.45
CA ILE A 97 13.69 -6.53 -2.52
C ILE A 97 12.96 -7.71 -1.88
N TYR A 98 11.84 -8.14 -2.46
CA TYR A 98 11.12 -9.33 -1.97
C TYR A 98 11.73 -10.62 -2.51
N ASN A 99 12.29 -11.43 -1.62
CA ASN A 99 12.82 -12.74 -1.95
C ASN A 99 11.71 -13.79 -1.83
N SER A 100 11.09 -14.12 -2.96
CA SER A 100 10.00 -15.10 -3.06
C SER A 100 10.41 -16.52 -2.63
N GLY A 101 11.68 -16.90 -2.80
CA GLY A 101 12.21 -18.19 -2.32
C GLY A 101 12.33 -18.28 -0.80
N ASN A 102 12.54 -17.14 -0.13
CA ASN A 102 12.60 -17.03 1.33
C ASN A 102 11.28 -16.55 1.97
N GLY A 103 10.29 -16.12 1.18
CA GLY A 103 9.01 -15.60 1.66
C GLY A 103 9.13 -14.35 2.54
N ARG A 104 10.06 -13.43 2.21
CA ARG A 104 10.35 -12.22 2.99
C ARG A 104 10.97 -11.11 2.13
N PHE A 105 10.90 -9.89 2.63
CA PHE A 105 11.70 -8.76 2.18
C PHE A 105 13.13 -8.82 2.76
N GLU A 106 14.11 -8.47 1.94
CA GLU A 106 15.54 -8.42 2.28
C GLU A 106 16.09 -7.03 1.89
N PRO A 107 16.84 -6.33 2.77
CA PRO A 107 17.36 -5.00 2.44
C PRO A 107 18.34 -5.08 1.27
N SER A 108 18.19 -4.17 0.31
CA SER A 108 18.98 -4.09 -0.92
C SER A 108 19.94 -2.91 -0.92
N SER A 109 19.51 -1.75 -0.43
CA SER A 109 20.28 -0.51 -0.42
C SER A 109 19.83 0.44 0.71
N VAL A 110 20.60 1.52 0.91
CA VAL A 110 20.27 2.62 1.84
C VAL A 110 19.93 3.87 1.05
N THR A 111 18.97 4.65 1.56
CA THR A 111 18.49 5.89 0.96
C THR A 111 18.51 7.04 1.98
N ILE A 112 18.34 8.29 1.53
CA ILE A 112 18.36 9.50 2.37
C ILE A 112 17.05 10.31 2.31
N ASP A 113 16.21 10.02 1.32
CA ASP A 113 14.94 10.66 1.02
C ASP A 113 13.79 9.63 0.92
N LYS A 114 14.04 8.40 1.42
CA LYS A 114 13.16 7.22 1.40
C LYS A 114 12.86 6.67 0.00
N LYS A 115 13.44 7.24 -1.06
CA LYS A 115 13.24 6.78 -2.44
C LYS A 115 14.13 5.60 -2.79
N CYS A 116 13.64 4.74 -3.68
CA CYS A 116 14.27 3.48 -4.10
C CYS A 116 14.10 3.32 -5.61
N SER A 117 15.21 3.30 -6.35
CA SER A 117 15.21 3.46 -7.82
C SER A 117 15.79 2.28 -8.59
N ALA A 118 16.12 1.16 -7.94
CA ALA A 118 16.49 -0.06 -8.63
C ALA A 118 15.30 -1.01 -8.83
N ALA A 119 15.30 -1.75 -9.94
CA ALA A 119 14.21 -2.64 -10.31
C ALA A 119 13.93 -3.70 -9.22
N GLY A 120 12.68 -3.74 -8.74
CA GLY A 120 12.24 -4.67 -7.69
C GLY A 120 12.38 -4.15 -6.26
N GLU A 121 12.90 -2.93 -6.05
CA GLU A 121 12.98 -2.32 -4.73
C GLU A 121 11.65 -1.72 -4.24
N TRP A 122 11.41 -1.83 -2.94
CA TRP A 122 10.36 -1.14 -2.19
C TRP A 122 10.99 -0.24 -1.13
N SER A 123 10.42 0.95 -0.93
CA SER A 123 10.76 1.80 0.20
C SER A 123 10.30 1.18 1.52
N GLY A 124 11.20 1.08 2.50
CA GLY A 124 10.86 0.63 3.84
C GLY A 124 9.81 1.51 4.52
N ASP A 125 9.80 2.81 4.23
CA ASP A 125 8.83 3.76 4.77
C ASP A 125 7.42 3.51 4.21
N PHE A 126 7.32 3.31 2.90
CA PHE A 126 6.07 2.94 2.23
C PHE A 126 5.56 1.56 2.68
N LEU A 127 6.45 0.58 2.86
CA LEU A 127 6.09 -0.73 3.42
C LEU A 127 5.60 -0.62 4.88
N ASN A 128 6.18 0.26 5.70
CA ASN A 128 5.69 0.52 7.05
C ASN A 128 4.28 1.14 7.03
N TYR A 129 4.05 2.14 6.19
CA TYR A 129 2.74 2.76 5.95
C TYR A 129 1.67 1.74 5.51
N LEU A 130 1.96 0.92 4.48
CA LEU A 130 1.01 -0.07 3.95
C LEU A 130 0.67 -1.19 4.95
N THR A 131 1.67 -1.65 5.72
CA THR A 131 1.59 -2.98 6.34
C THR A 131 1.51 -2.99 7.86
N MET A 132 1.90 -1.94 8.60
CA MET A 132 1.99 -2.04 10.07
C MET A 132 0.63 -2.01 10.78
N SER A 133 0.47 -2.89 11.77
CA SER A 133 -0.58 -2.78 12.78
C SER A 133 -0.07 -2.09 14.05
N ARG A 134 -0.98 -1.54 14.87
CA ARG A 134 -0.64 -0.96 16.18
C ARG A 134 0.07 -1.95 17.11
N MET A 135 -0.19 -3.24 16.96
CA MET A 135 0.50 -4.31 17.70
C MET A 135 1.98 -4.42 17.30
N ASP A 136 2.31 -4.28 16.02
CA ASP A 136 3.67 -4.47 15.51
C ASP A 136 4.58 -3.30 15.90
N CYS A 137 4.09 -2.06 15.81
CA CYS A 137 4.76 -0.89 16.36
C CYS A 137 5.04 -1.07 17.87
N LEU A 138 4.05 -1.54 18.64
CA LEU A 138 4.21 -1.81 20.08
C LEU A 138 5.28 -2.89 20.36
N ARG A 139 5.35 -3.94 19.54
CA ARG A 139 6.38 -4.98 19.63
C ARG A 139 7.77 -4.45 19.30
N LYS A 140 7.93 -3.60 18.26
CA LYS A 140 9.22 -2.96 17.94
C LYS A 140 9.69 -2.06 19.08
N VAL A 141 8.81 -1.21 19.63
CA VAL A 141 9.11 -0.34 20.78
C VAL A 141 9.52 -1.15 22.01
N LEU A 142 8.74 -2.16 22.39
CA LEU A 142 8.99 -2.89 23.65
C LEU A 142 10.19 -3.83 23.56
N TYR A 143 10.33 -4.64 22.51
CA TYR A 143 11.36 -5.68 22.44
C TYR A 143 12.03 -5.90 21.08
N GLY A 144 11.83 -5.01 20.11
CA GLY A 144 12.46 -5.10 18.78
C GLY A 144 11.65 -5.86 17.73
N GLY A 145 10.41 -6.26 18.04
CA GLY A 145 9.48 -6.92 17.11
C GLY A 145 9.28 -8.41 17.38
N TYR A 146 8.23 -8.99 16.78
CA TYR A 146 8.03 -10.45 16.82
C TYR A 146 8.99 -11.14 15.86
N ARG A 147 9.96 -11.87 16.41
CA ARG A 147 10.96 -12.64 15.65
C ARG A 147 10.38 -14.01 15.30
N SER A 148 9.85 -14.17 14.09
CA SER A 148 9.37 -15.47 13.58
C SER A 148 10.51 -16.44 13.30
N THR A 149 11.69 -15.90 12.98
CA THR A 149 12.97 -16.60 13.03
C THR A 149 13.87 -15.82 13.97
N ASP A 150 14.20 -16.39 15.13
CA ASP A 150 15.23 -15.86 16.04
C ASP A 150 16.50 -16.72 16.05
N SER A 151 16.59 -17.83 15.31
CA SER A 151 17.87 -18.54 15.20
C SER A 151 18.91 -17.70 14.46
N SER A 152 20.14 -17.65 14.99
CA SER A 152 21.24 -16.88 14.40
C SER A 152 22.52 -17.69 14.17
N VAL A 153 23.11 -17.51 12.98
CA VAL A 153 24.46 -17.97 12.65
C VAL A 153 25.41 -16.78 12.75
N ALA A 154 26.55 -16.96 13.43
CA ALA A 154 27.52 -15.88 13.58
C ALA A 154 28.02 -15.38 12.21
N GLY A 155 27.79 -14.10 11.92
CA GLY A 155 28.15 -13.47 10.65
C GLY A 155 27.06 -13.46 9.56
N SER A 156 25.83 -13.89 9.84
CA SER A 156 24.70 -13.70 8.89
C SER A 156 23.38 -13.31 9.55
N SER A 157 22.56 -12.62 8.76
CA SER A 157 21.21 -12.15 9.06
C SER A 157 20.18 -13.26 8.81
N SER A 158 19.96 -14.14 9.79
CA SER A 158 18.83 -15.07 9.80
C SER A 158 17.68 -14.62 10.71
N VAL A 159 17.77 -13.43 11.33
CA VAL A 159 16.69 -12.86 12.13
C VAL A 159 15.62 -12.28 11.21
N VAL A 160 14.39 -12.78 11.34
CA VAL A 160 13.24 -12.34 10.55
C VAL A 160 12.14 -11.85 11.49
N LEU A 161 11.70 -10.60 11.28
CA LEU A 161 10.48 -10.08 11.92
C LEU A 161 9.26 -10.42 11.07
N GLU A 162 8.14 -10.78 11.71
CA GLU A 162 6.87 -11.09 11.05
C GLU A 162 5.74 -10.25 11.65
N ARG A 163 4.88 -9.69 10.80
CA ARG A 163 3.68 -8.97 11.22
C ARG A 163 2.74 -9.84 12.07
N VAL A 164 1.94 -9.23 12.93
CA VAL A 164 0.80 -9.93 13.54
C VAL A 164 -0.21 -10.42 12.48
N PHE A 165 -0.88 -11.54 12.79
CA PHE A 165 -2.03 -12.02 12.03
C PHE A 165 -3.19 -11.00 12.03
N ILE A 166 -3.73 -10.71 10.85
CA ILE A 166 -4.84 -9.79 10.61
C ILE A 166 -6.02 -10.59 10.02
N PRO A 167 -7.19 -10.67 10.69
CA PRO A 167 -8.32 -11.47 10.22
C PRO A 167 -8.99 -10.86 8.98
N GLN A 168 -9.57 -11.72 8.14
CA GLN A 168 -10.27 -11.36 6.90
C GLN A 168 -11.70 -10.83 7.19
N ASP A 169 -11.77 -9.78 7.99
CA ASP A 169 -12.98 -9.01 8.31
C ASP A 169 -12.60 -7.52 8.47
N ALA A 170 -13.41 -6.73 9.20
CA ALA A 170 -13.19 -5.31 9.44
C ALA A 170 -11.95 -4.94 10.29
N HIS A 171 -10.97 -5.83 10.45
CA HIS A 171 -9.60 -5.52 10.89
C HIS A 171 -8.59 -5.54 9.73
N SER A 172 -8.95 -6.09 8.57
CA SER A 172 -8.20 -5.87 7.33
C SER A 172 -8.41 -4.44 6.86
N TRP A 173 -7.37 -3.82 6.31
CA TRP A 173 -7.41 -2.48 5.74
C TRP A 173 -6.79 -2.50 4.35
N GLY A 174 -6.90 -1.38 3.63
CA GLY A 174 -6.19 -1.18 2.38
C GLY A 174 -5.97 0.28 2.05
N LYS A 175 -5.09 0.53 1.08
CA LYS A 175 -4.73 1.84 0.53
C LYS A 175 -4.86 1.78 -1.00
N GLU A 176 -4.94 2.94 -1.65
CA GLU A 176 -4.94 3.04 -3.11
C GLU A 176 -4.11 4.25 -3.59
N TYR A 177 -3.51 4.12 -4.79
CA TYR A 177 -2.77 5.18 -5.48
C TYR A 177 -3.26 5.31 -6.92
N GLU A 178 -3.46 6.53 -7.43
CA GLU A 178 -4.07 6.78 -8.74
C GLU A 178 -3.21 7.67 -9.64
N SER A 179 -2.61 8.75 -9.11
CA SER A 179 -1.70 9.60 -9.90
C SER A 179 -0.95 10.61 -9.05
N VAL A 180 0.20 11.09 -9.53
CA VAL A 180 0.96 12.20 -8.94
C VAL A 180 0.09 13.44 -8.69
N ALA A 181 -0.87 13.73 -9.56
CA ALA A 181 -1.77 14.88 -9.45
C ALA A 181 -2.83 14.74 -8.34
N ARG A 182 -3.14 13.51 -7.90
CA ARG A 182 -4.07 13.21 -6.80
C ARG A 182 -3.33 12.98 -5.48
N ASP A 183 -2.24 12.22 -5.55
CA ASP A 183 -1.55 11.64 -4.40
C ASP A 183 -0.30 12.44 -3.98
N GLY A 184 0.19 13.37 -4.81
CA GLY A 184 1.29 14.29 -4.49
C GLY A 184 2.71 13.73 -4.69
N TYR A 185 2.84 12.43 -4.99
CA TYR A 185 4.12 11.76 -5.23
C TYR A 185 4.03 10.77 -6.40
N ASP A 186 5.18 10.36 -6.96
CA ASP A 186 5.27 9.27 -7.93
C ASP A 186 5.46 7.93 -7.20
N ILE A 187 4.65 6.91 -7.52
CA ILE A 187 4.74 5.62 -6.83
C ILE A 187 5.97 4.79 -7.23
N SER A 188 6.57 5.07 -8.39
CA SER A 188 7.80 4.43 -8.86
C SER A 188 9.04 4.85 -8.05
N ASP A 189 8.98 6.00 -7.35
CA ASP A 189 10.01 6.40 -6.37
C ASP A 189 10.04 5.48 -5.12
N TYR A 190 8.97 4.73 -4.83
CA TYR A 190 8.79 3.99 -3.57
C TYR A 190 8.43 2.51 -3.73
N THR A 191 8.17 2.04 -4.95
CA THR A 191 7.72 0.67 -5.24
C THR A 191 8.22 0.19 -6.60
N PRO A 192 8.19 -1.13 -6.89
CA PRO A 192 8.47 -1.67 -8.22
C PRO A 192 7.34 -1.47 -9.25
N LEU A 193 6.40 -0.56 -8.97
CA LEU A 193 5.22 -0.32 -9.80
C LEU A 193 5.39 0.98 -10.57
N GLU A 194 5.08 0.93 -11.86
CA GLU A 194 4.94 2.12 -12.70
C GLU A 194 3.73 2.97 -12.26
N LEU A 195 3.52 4.12 -12.89
CA LEU A 195 2.27 4.86 -12.72
C LEU A 195 1.06 4.05 -13.23
N PRO A 196 -0.12 4.12 -12.58
CA PRO A 196 -1.33 3.48 -13.06
C PRO A 196 -1.75 3.96 -14.45
N ASN A 197 -2.28 3.06 -15.27
CA ASN A 197 -2.96 3.43 -16.52
C ASN A 197 -4.11 4.40 -16.20
N SER A 198 -4.33 5.44 -17.02
CA SER A 198 -5.33 6.46 -16.69
C SER A 198 -6.77 5.87 -16.60
N GLY A 199 -7.53 6.36 -15.62
CA GLY A 199 -8.82 5.78 -15.21
C GLY A 199 -8.70 4.58 -14.25
N THR A 200 -7.50 4.02 -14.05
CA THR A 200 -7.22 2.93 -13.10
C THR A 200 -6.44 3.43 -11.87
N ARG A 201 -6.25 2.56 -10.88
CA ARG A 201 -5.48 2.80 -9.67
C ARG A 201 -4.87 1.50 -9.13
N HIS A 202 -3.80 1.62 -8.36
CA HIS A 202 -3.16 0.50 -7.68
C HIS A 202 -3.79 0.29 -6.31
N LEU A 203 -4.23 -0.94 -6.01
CA LEU A 203 -4.90 -1.30 -4.77
C LEU A 203 -3.98 -2.16 -3.89
N PHE A 204 -3.91 -1.83 -2.59
CA PHE A 204 -3.07 -2.50 -1.61
C PHE A 204 -3.92 -2.97 -0.44
N ALA A 205 -3.91 -4.26 -0.09
CA ALA A 205 -4.72 -4.80 1.00
C ALA A 205 -3.90 -5.59 2.03
N SER A 206 -4.05 -5.25 3.31
CA SER A 206 -3.37 -5.89 4.44
C SER A 206 -4.31 -6.87 5.15
N THR A 207 -4.01 -8.18 5.07
CA THR A 207 -4.89 -9.23 5.60
C THR A 207 -4.15 -10.52 6.00
N THR A 208 -4.86 -11.60 6.26
CA THR A 208 -4.35 -12.98 6.38
C THR A 208 -5.45 -13.98 5.99
N LEU A 209 -5.19 -14.80 4.98
CA LEU A 209 -6.22 -15.62 4.31
C LEU A 209 -6.51 -16.97 4.99
N SER A 210 -5.78 -17.37 6.03
CA SER A 210 -6.11 -18.57 6.81
C SER A 210 -5.62 -18.52 8.25
N ASN A 211 -6.14 -19.40 9.12
CA ASN A 211 -5.83 -19.36 10.57
C ASN A 211 -4.35 -19.63 10.91
N SER A 212 -3.60 -20.20 9.98
CA SER A 212 -2.17 -20.48 10.09
C SER A 212 -1.43 -20.12 8.80
N GLY A 213 -1.99 -19.18 8.02
CA GLY A 213 -1.35 -18.63 6.83
C GLY A 213 -0.53 -17.39 7.18
N ASP A 214 0.27 -16.97 6.23
CA ASP A 214 1.16 -15.83 6.36
C ASP A 214 0.36 -14.52 6.42
N PRO A 215 0.74 -13.56 7.29
CA PRO A 215 0.23 -12.21 7.23
C PRO A 215 0.74 -11.53 5.96
N ILE A 216 -0.17 -11.13 5.06
CA ILE A 216 0.19 -10.67 3.71
C ILE A 216 -0.21 -9.22 3.43
N LEU A 217 0.59 -8.60 2.57
CA LEU A 217 0.21 -7.48 1.73
C LEU A 217 -0.19 -8.06 0.36
N ARG A 218 -1.45 -7.87 -0.04
CA ARG A 218 -1.94 -8.16 -1.40
C ARG A 218 -1.79 -6.88 -2.23
N VAL A 219 -1.22 -6.98 -3.42
CA VAL A 219 -1.03 -5.86 -4.36
C VAL A 219 -1.78 -6.18 -5.65
N LEU A 220 -2.60 -5.24 -6.12
CA LEU A 220 -3.46 -5.39 -7.29
C LEU A 220 -3.34 -4.11 -8.16
N PRO A 221 -2.43 -4.09 -9.15
CA PRO A 221 -2.14 -2.91 -9.98
C PRO A 221 -3.19 -2.72 -11.09
N ASN A 222 -3.22 -1.54 -11.70
CA ASN A 222 -4.08 -1.18 -12.84
C ASN A 222 -5.56 -1.60 -12.72
N ASN A 223 -6.16 -1.40 -11.54
CA ASN A 223 -7.55 -1.77 -11.27
C ASN A 223 -8.51 -0.57 -11.41
N THR A 224 -9.70 -0.77 -11.97
CA THR A 224 -10.71 0.30 -12.13
C THR A 224 -11.52 0.57 -10.86
N HIS A 225 -11.60 -0.39 -9.94
CA HIS A 225 -12.36 -0.27 -8.69
C HIS A 225 -11.68 0.67 -7.67
N ARG A 226 -12.38 0.92 -6.57
CA ARG A 226 -11.88 1.65 -5.38
C ARG A 226 -11.59 0.68 -4.24
N ILE A 227 -10.66 1.04 -3.37
CA ILE A 227 -10.16 0.14 -2.31
C ILE A 227 -11.26 -0.37 -1.37
N TRP A 228 -12.30 0.42 -1.12
CA TRP A 228 -13.44 0.04 -0.28
C TRP A 228 -14.30 -1.07 -0.89
N GLU A 229 -14.33 -1.23 -2.22
CA GLU A 229 -14.98 -2.38 -2.88
C GLU A 229 -14.25 -3.69 -2.57
N TRP A 230 -12.95 -3.62 -2.27
CA TRP A 230 -12.15 -4.78 -1.88
C TRP A 230 -12.19 -5.03 -0.37
N VAL A 231 -11.94 -4.00 0.45
CA VAL A 231 -11.67 -4.15 1.89
C VAL A 231 -12.87 -3.85 2.80
N ALA A 232 -13.96 -3.26 2.28
CA ALA A 232 -15.12 -2.83 3.06
C ALA A 232 -16.46 -3.42 2.57
N LYS A 233 -16.43 -4.52 1.80
CA LYS A 233 -17.61 -5.29 1.37
C LYS A 233 -18.06 -6.35 2.38
N GLU A 234 -19.27 -6.90 2.19
CA GLU A 234 -19.93 -7.78 3.18
C GLU A 234 -19.13 -9.05 3.50
N ARG A 235 -18.65 -9.80 2.48
CA ARG A 235 -17.65 -10.87 2.59
C ARG A 235 -17.30 -11.52 1.24
N PRO A 236 -16.14 -12.18 1.13
CA PRO A 236 -14.93 -11.99 1.95
C PRO A 236 -14.24 -10.67 1.55
N VAL A 237 -13.71 -9.93 2.52
CA VAL A 237 -12.88 -8.75 2.23
C VAL A 237 -11.50 -9.20 1.73
N CYS A 238 -10.83 -8.39 0.91
CA CYS A 238 -9.47 -8.68 0.41
C CYS A 238 -9.35 -10.05 -0.31
N ASP A 239 -10.43 -10.51 -0.95
CA ASP A 239 -10.49 -11.77 -1.71
C ASP A 239 -9.91 -11.61 -3.14
N ASN A 240 -10.28 -12.49 -4.06
CA ASN A 240 -9.84 -12.43 -5.47
C ASN A 240 -10.92 -11.86 -6.42
N SER A 241 -12.02 -11.26 -5.92
CA SER A 241 -13.16 -10.88 -6.78
C SER A 241 -12.95 -9.65 -7.66
N LEU A 242 -11.80 -8.97 -7.53
CA LEU A 242 -11.43 -7.79 -8.32
C LEU A 242 -10.30 -8.10 -9.32
N GLU A 243 -9.86 -9.35 -9.43
CA GLU A 243 -8.90 -9.75 -10.46
C GLU A 243 -9.54 -9.69 -11.85
N THR A 244 -8.87 -9.05 -12.80
CA THR A 244 -9.28 -8.98 -14.21
C THR A 244 -8.25 -9.68 -15.09
N GLY A 245 -8.75 -10.48 -16.04
CA GLY A 245 -7.90 -10.99 -17.11
C GLY A 245 -7.47 -9.84 -18.02
N GLY A 246 -6.20 -9.85 -18.45
CA GLY A 246 -5.73 -8.95 -19.50
C GLY A 246 -6.02 -9.49 -20.90
N GLY A 247 -5.76 -8.67 -21.92
CA GLY A 247 -5.93 -9.07 -23.33
C GLY A 247 -7.38 -9.04 -23.82
N GLY A 248 -8.20 -8.15 -23.25
CA GLY A 248 -9.53 -7.82 -23.77
C GLY A 248 -9.56 -6.39 -24.33
N HIS A 249 -10.39 -6.14 -25.34
CA HIS A 249 -10.59 -4.79 -25.88
C HIS A 249 -11.18 -3.83 -24.83
N PRO A 250 -10.71 -2.58 -24.69
CA PRO A 250 -11.34 -1.56 -23.83
C PRO A 250 -12.75 -1.16 -24.26
N GLY A 251 -13.12 -1.42 -25.53
CA GLY A 251 -14.39 -1.04 -26.13
C GLY A 251 -14.30 0.23 -26.97
N HIS A 252 -15.15 0.31 -27.99
CA HIS A 252 -15.17 1.38 -28.99
C HIS A 252 -15.61 2.72 -28.37
N PRO A 253 -15.02 3.86 -28.77
CA PRO A 253 -15.41 5.17 -28.29
C PRO A 253 -16.73 5.60 -28.93
N ALA A 254 -17.72 5.98 -28.13
CA ALA A 254 -19.02 6.48 -28.63
C ALA A 254 -18.98 7.98 -29.01
N ASN A 255 -17.87 8.67 -28.76
CA ASN A 255 -17.62 10.08 -29.09
C ASN A 255 -16.13 10.43 -28.90
N HIS A 256 -15.73 11.59 -29.42
CA HIS A 256 -14.37 12.13 -29.30
C HIS A 256 -13.78 12.14 -27.88
N GLY A 257 -14.57 12.37 -26.82
CA GLY A 257 -14.06 12.38 -25.45
C GLY A 257 -13.65 11.00 -24.94
N GLU A 258 -14.36 9.96 -25.38
CA GLU A 258 -13.97 8.56 -25.16
C GLU A 258 -12.80 8.17 -26.06
N TYR A 259 -12.72 8.72 -27.28
CA TYR A 259 -11.60 8.50 -28.20
C TYR A 259 -10.29 9.08 -27.64
N GLU A 260 -10.32 10.32 -27.17
CA GLU A 260 -9.20 10.96 -26.46
C GLU A 260 -8.78 10.15 -25.23
N SER A 261 -9.73 9.53 -24.52
CA SER A 261 -9.44 8.63 -23.40
C SER A 261 -8.71 7.36 -23.83
N LEU A 262 -9.05 6.77 -24.99
CA LEU A 262 -8.29 5.65 -25.56
C LEU A 262 -6.87 6.09 -25.98
N VAL A 263 -6.73 7.25 -26.63
CA VAL A 263 -5.42 7.79 -27.02
C VAL A 263 -4.53 8.01 -25.80
N LEU A 264 -5.02 8.71 -24.76
CA LEU A 264 -4.27 8.97 -23.54
C LEU A 264 -3.91 7.71 -22.74
N ASN A 265 -4.72 6.65 -22.84
CA ASN A 265 -4.50 5.40 -22.12
C ASN A 265 -3.56 4.41 -22.86
N TYR A 266 -3.59 4.39 -24.20
CA TYR A 266 -2.97 3.33 -24.99
C TYR A 266 -1.92 3.81 -26.01
N ALA A 267 -1.84 5.10 -26.34
CA ALA A 267 -0.83 5.65 -27.27
C ALA A 267 0.59 5.81 -26.65
N VAL A 268 0.94 4.90 -25.73
CA VAL A 268 2.19 4.89 -24.94
C VAL A 268 3.22 3.92 -25.52
N ASP A 269 4.52 4.21 -25.31
CA ASP A 269 5.61 3.41 -25.90
C ASP A 269 5.63 1.93 -25.43
N SER A 270 4.99 1.58 -24.30
CA SER A 270 4.85 0.19 -23.84
C SER A 270 3.93 -0.67 -24.72
N ASN A 271 2.98 -0.03 -25.42
CA ASN A 271 1.95 -0.71 -26.21
C ASN A 271 2.25 -0.64 -27.72
N LYS A 272 3.33 0.05 -28.10
CA LYS A 272 3.60 0.51 -29.46
C LYS A 272 4.20 -0.61 -30.32
N PHE A 273 3.50 -0.99 -31.39
CA PHE A 273 4.03 -1.90 -32.40
C PHE A 273 5.10 -1.21 -33.26
N GLY A 274 4.83 0.02 -33.72
CA GLY A 274 5.80 0.79 -34.49
C GLY A 274 5.28 2.11 -35.03
N SER A 275 6.14 2.81 -35.76
CA SER A 275 5.91 4.16 -36.28
C SER A 275 6.72 4.41 -37.56
N GLY A 276 6.17 5.17 -38.50
CA GLY A 276 6.83 5.56 -39.75
C GLY A 276 5.85 6.04 -40.83
N PRO A 277 6.34 6.40 -42.03
CA PRO A 277 5.46 6.81 -43.13
C PRO A 277 4.53 5.66 -43.55
N PRO A 278 3.22 5.92 -43.78
CA PRO A 278 2.29 4.88 -44.19
C PRO A 278 2.63 4.33 -45.59
N PRO A 279 2.37 3.04 -45.90
CA PRO A 279 2.86 2.37 -47.11
C PRO A 279 2.55 3.07 -48.44
N ASN A 280 1.41 3.76 -48.51
CA ASN A 280 0.91 4.49 -49.68
C ASN A 280 1.20 6.00 -49.67
N GLY A 281 1.87 6.51 -48.62
CA GLY A 281 2.00 7.94 -48.34
C GLY A 281 0.67 8.64 -48.10
N ARG A 282 -0.38 7.90 -47.69
CA ARG A 282 -1.77 8.32 -47.58
C ARG A 282 -2.48 7.56 -46.46
N ILE A 283 -3.60 8.12 -46.00
CA ILE A 283 -4.61 7.45 -45.17
C ILE A 283 -5.57 6.76 -46.15
N ASP A 284 -5.18 5.59 -46.67
CA ASP A 284 -5.99 4.78 -47.59
C ASP A 284 -5.73 3.26 -47.52
N GLY A 285 -5.43 2.77 -46.32
CA GLY A 285 -4.95 1.41 -46.08
C GLY A 285 -5.85 0.60 -45.16
N ASN A 286 -5.29 -0.52 -44.70
CA ASN A 286 -5.88 -1.40 -43.70
C ASN A 286 -4.80 -2.21 -42.97
N GLY A 287 -5.15 -2.81 -41.84
CA GLY A 287 -4.28 -3.59 -40.99
C GLY A 287 -3.28 -2.76 -40.18
N ASN A 288 -2.51 -3.44 -39.34
CA ASN A 288 -1.44 -2.88 -38.53
C ASN A 288 -0.09 -3.15 -39.23
N PRO A 289 0.56 -2.15 -39.86
CA PRO A 289 1.79 -2.35 -40.65
C PRO A 289 3.03 -2.78 -39.85
N TRP A 290 2.96 -2.79 -38.51
CA TRP A 290 4.06 -3.19 -37.62
C TRP A 290 3.73 -4.40 -36.73
N GLY A 291 2.47 -4.84 -36.72
CA GLY A 291 2.05 -6.05 -36.04
C GLY A 291 2.56 -7.31 -36.75
N ASP A 292 2.82 -8.38 -36.00
CA ASP A 292 3.12 -9.66 -36.62
C ASP A 292 1.94 -10.14 -37.50
N GLY A 293 2.25 -10.97 -38.50
CA GLY A 293 1.26 -11.48 -39.44
C GLY A 293 0.66 -10.48 -40.43
N TYR A 294 1.12 -9.21 -40.45
CA TYR A 294 0.60 -8.14 -41.33
C TYR A 294 0.43 -8.60 -42.79
N SER A 295 -0.82 -8.59 -43.21
CA SER A 295 -1.26 -8.91 -44.57
C SER A 295 -2.67 -8.32 -44.74
N PRO A 296 -2.93 -7.49 -45.76
CA PRO A 296 -4.19 -6.73 -45.92
C PRO A 296 -5.42 -7.59 -46.25
N TYR A 297 -5.36 -8.90 -45.99
CA TYR A 297 -6.40 -9.91 -46.21
C TYR A 297 -6.39 -10.99 -45.09
N ASN A 298 -5.79 -10.73 -43.92
CA ASN A 298 -5.63 -11.72 -42.84
C ASN A 298 -5.79 -11.10 -41.44
N SER A 299 -6.97 -10.56 -41.13
CA SER A 299 -7.33 -10.07 -39.79
C SER A 299 -7.47 -11.17 -38.71
N GLY A 300 -6.99 -12.39 -38.98
CA GLY A 300 -6.97 -13.53 -38.05
C GLY A 300 -5.73 -13.63 -37.16
N HIS A 301 -4.86 -12.61 -37.14
CA HIS A 301 -3.69 -12.54 -36.26
C HIS A 301 -3.94 -11.56 -35.10
N PRO A 302 -3.54 -11.85 -33.85
CA PRO A 302 -3.79 -10.97 -32.70
C PRO A 302 -3.34 -9.52 -32.92
N ASP A 303 -2.15 -9.29 -33.47
CA ASP A 303 -1.62 -7.95 -33.73
C ASP A 303 -2.37 -7.15 -34.81
N GLN A 304 -3.26 -7.80 -35.57
CA GLN A 304 -4.15 -7.18 -36.57
C GLN A 304 -5.56 -7.00 -35.99
N GLN A 305 -5.68 -7.00 -34.66
CA GLN A 305 -6.90 -6.92 -33.86
C GLN A 305 -6.56 -6.12 -32.59
N ASN A 306 -7.57 -5.53 -31.93
CA ASN A 306 -7.39 -4.78 -30.68
C ASN A 306 -6.24 -3.74 -30.78
N TYR A 307 -6.30 -2.82 -31.74
CA TYR A 307 -5.23 -1.83 -31.95
C TYR A 307 -5.72 -0.43 -32.33
N LEU A 308 -4.95 0.56 -31.89
CA LEU A 308 -5.11 1.98 -32.15
C LEU A 308 -4.11 2.41 -33.22
N THR A 309 -4.57 3.08 -34.26
CA THR A 309 -3.73 3.75 -35.25
C THR A 309 -3.88 5.25 -35.09
N ILE A 310 -2.75 5.97 -35.04
CA ILE A 310 -2.72 7.43 -35.08
C ILE A 310 -1.83 7.85 -36.25
N PHE A 311 -2.40 8.63 -37.16
CA PHE A 311 -1.65 9.38 -38.17
C PHE A 311 -1.46 10.80 -37.65
N THR A 312 -0.22 11.28 -37.66
CA THR A 312 0.09 12.71 -37.47
C THR A 312 0.92 13.23 -38.64
N GLY A 313 0.85 14.52 -38.90
CA GLY A 313 1.61 15.15 -39.99
C GLY A 313 0.97 16.46 -40.40
N LYS A 314 1.10 16.79 -41.68
CA LYS A 314 0.56 18.03 -42.25
C LYS A 314 -0.18 17.80 -43.57
N LEU A 315 -1.23 18.58 -43.78
CA LEU A 315 -1.94 18.71 -45.05
C LEU A 315 -1.58 20.05 -45.72
N ASN A 316 -1.20 19.99 -46.99
CA ASN A 316 -0.77 21.13 -47.80
C ASN A 316 -1.95 21.60 -48.67
N ILE A 317 -2.48 22.78 -48.35
CA ILE A 317 -3.56 23.42 -49.11
C ILE A 317 -2.96 24.44 -50.06
N THR A 318 -3.09 24.20 -51.37
CA THR A 318 -2.59 25.10 -52.42
C THR A 318 -3.60 26.18 -52.82
N THR A 319 -4.88 25.98 -52.50
CA THR A 319 -5.97 26.91 -52.82
C THR A 319 -6.86 27.10 -51.59
N ALA A 320 -6.82 28.30 -51.00
CA ALA A 320 -7.68 28.68 -49.87
C ALA A 320 -9.17 28.57 -50.23
N GLY A 321 -9.98 28.04 -49.32
CA GLY A 321 -11.41 27.84 -49.54
C GLY A 321 -12.06 26.85 -48.56
N THR A 322 -13.30 26.48 -48.86
CA THR A 322 -14.09 25.53 -48.06
C THR A 322 -13.83 24.10 -48.52
N TYR A 323 -13.46 23.23 -47.59
CA TYR A 323 -13.25 21.80 -47.79
C TYR A 323 -14.30 20.99 -47.01
N GLU A 324 -14.90 20.00 -47.66
CA GLU A 324 -15.59 18.88 -47.00
C GLU A 324 -14.57 17.76 -46.76
N PHE A 325 -14.60 17.16 -45.57
CA PHE A 325 -13.84 15.94 -45.24
C PHE A 325 -14.78 14.84 -44.76
N ALA A 326 -14.49 13.59 -45.09
CA ALA A 326 -15.24 12.42 -44.66
C ALA A 326 -14.30 11.27 -44.28
N VAL A 327 -14.65 10.55 -43.23
CA VAL A 327 -13.95 9.36 -42.74
C VAL A 327 -14.75 8.09 -43.05
N ASP A 328 -14.04 6.96 -43.11
CA ASP A 328 -14.52 5.63 -43.47
C ASP A 328 -13.54 4.62 -42.85
N GLY A 329 -14.03 3.56 -42.18
CA GLY A 329 -13.19 2.62 -41.43
C GLY A 329 -13.95 1.42 -40.84
N ASP A 330 -13.20 0.56 -40.16
CA ASP A 330 -13.64 -0.69 -39.50
C ASP A 330 -12.63 -0.96 -38.36
N ASP A 331 -12.88 -0.70 -37.07
CA ASP A 331 -14.03 -0.07 -36.40
C ASP A 331 -13.96 1.49 -36.41
N ALA A 332 -13.75 2.17 -35.27
CA ALA A 332 -14.00 3.61 -35.12
C ALA A 332 -12.95 4.51 -35.79
N VAL A 333 -13.36 5.71 -36.25
CA VAL A 333 -12.48 6.68 -36.93
C VAL A 333 -12.82 8.15 -36.64
N GLU A 334 -11.81 9.01 -36.45
CA GLU A 334 -11.98 10.48 -36.40
C GLU A 334 -10.83 11.27 -37.07
N PHE A 335 -11.14 12.47 -37.57
CA PHE A 335 -10.19 13.37 -38.24
C PHE A 335 -10.22 14.80 -37.66
N ILE A 336 -9.05 15.27 -37.24
CA ILE A 336 -8.79 16.56 -36.63
C ILE A 336 -7.78 17.31 -37.51
N ILE A 337 -8.01 18.61 -37.70
CA ILE A 337 -7.11 19.52 -38.40
C ILE A 337 -6.97 20.81 -37.59
N ASP A 338 -5.74 21.31 -37.46
CA ASP A 338 -5.34 22.46 -36.62
C ASP A 338 -5.83 22.42 -35.16
N GLY A 339 -6.04 21.21 -34.61
CA GLY A 339 -6.61 21.03 -33.27
C GLY A 339 -8.06 21.49 -33.14
N THR A 340 -8.81 21.53 -34.25
CA THR A 340 -10.23 21.92 -34.25
C THR A 340 -11.07 20.96 -33.40
N LEU A 341 -11.82 21.51 -32.44
CA LEU A 341 -12.74 20.78 -31.58
C LEU A 341 -14.19 21.30 -31.76
N PRO A 342 -15.19 20.42 -31.98
CA PRO A 342 -15.06 18.97 -32.19
C PRO A 342 -14.28 18.62 -33.48
N PRO A 343 -13.82 17.37 -33.65
CA PRO A 343 -13.21 16.88 -34.88
C PRO A 343 -14.05 17.21 -36.12
N VAL A 344 -13.39 17.44 -37.26
CA VAL A 344 -14.08 17.88 -38.49
C VAL A 344 -14.94 16.77 -39.09
N SER A 345 -14.56 15.51 -38.90
CA SER A 345 -15.35 14.34 -39.33
C SER A 345 -15.04 13.16 -38.43
N GLY A 346 -16.04 12.32 -38.13
CA GLY A 346 -15.89 11.20 -37.21
C GLY A 346 -17.07 10.24 -37.23
N TRP A 347 -16.77 8.95 -37.16
CA TRP A 347 -17.72 7.83 -37.06
C TRP A 347 -17.33 7.01 -35.82
N TYR A 348 -18.25 6.93 -34.86
CA TYR A 348 -18.01 6.42 -33.51
C TYR A 348 -18.82 5.16 -33.21
N GLY A 349 -18.33 4.33 -32.28
CA GLY A 349 -18.89 3.03 -31.95
C GLY A 349 -18.60 1.96 -33.03
N PRO A 350 -18.96 0.69 -32.76
CA PRO A 350 -18.65 -0.42 -33.65
C PRO A 350 -19.36 -0.29 -35.00
N HIS A 351 -18.62 -0.41 -36.09
CA HIS A 351 -19.10 -0.41 -37.46
C HIS A 351 -18.05 -0.99 -38.41
N CYS A 352 -18.49 -1.74 -39.40
CA CYS A 352 -17.63 -2.09 -40.53
C CYS A 352 -17.63 -1.01 -41.61
N ASP A 353 -16.69 -1.15 -42.55
CA ASP A 353 -16.49 -0.20 -43.64
C ASP A 353 -17.73 0.06 -44.50
N CYS A 354 -17.65 1.07 -45.35
CA CYS A 354 -18.64 1.38 -46.37
C CYS A 354 -19.06 0.19 -47.29
N TYR A 355 -18.37 -0.95 -47.22
CA TYR A 355 -18.53 -2.12 -48.08
C TYR A 355 -18.80 -3.44 -47.31
N CYS A 356 -19.15 -3.36 -46.02
CA CYS A 356 -19.57 -4.45 -45.13
C CYS A 356 -20.09 -5.71 -45.86
N ASN A 357 -19.40 -6.84 -45.70
CA ASN A 357 -19.73 -8.15 -46.32
C ASN A 357 -19.59 -8.23 -47.86
N GLY A 358 -18.85 -7.32 -48.50
CA GLY A 358 -18.44 -7.45 -49.90
C GLY A 358 -19.59 -7.30 -50.91
N GLN A 359 -20.62 -6.54 -50.57
CA GLN A 359 -21.56 -5.99 -51.55
C GLN A 359 -20.91 -4.76 -52.20
N PRO A 360 -20.49 -4.80 -53.48
CA PRO A 360 -19.91 -3.62 -54.11
C PRO A 360 -21.00 -2.57 -54.36
N ASN A 361 -21.03 -1.50 -53.57
CA ASN A 361 -21.78 -0.31 -53.97
C ASN A 361 -21.07 0.29 -55.22
N PRO A 362 -21.73 0.37 -56.39
CA PRO A 362 -21.12 0.89 -57.61
C PRO A 362 -20.84 2.40 -57.56
N GLU A 363 -21.27 3.11 -56.51
CA GLU A 363 -20.88 4.48 -56.23
C GLU A 363 -20.16 4.59 -54.87
N ARG A 364 -19.10 5.40 -54.82
CA ARG A 364 -18.49 5.88 -53.55
C ARG A 364 -19.36 6.90 -52.80
N SER A 365 -20.62 7.07 -53.18
CA SER A 365 -21.45 8.22 -52.79
C SER A 365 -21.90 8.17 -51.33
N GLU A 366 -21.96 6.98 -50.70
CA GLU A 366 -22.35 6.84 -49.29
C GLU A 366 -21.23 7.27 -48.32
N CYS A 367 -19.96 6.98 -48.61
CA CYS A 367 -18.80 7.38 -47.80
C CYS A 367 -18.37 8.85 -48.02
N THR A 368 -18.96 9.53 -49.01
CA THR A 368 -18.49 10.86 -49.48
C THR A 368 -19.63 11.88 -49.58
N SER A 369 -20.39 11.86 -50.66
CA SER A 369 -21.45 12.84 -50.94
C SER A 369 -22.59 12.80 -49.92
N ASN A 370 -23.01 11.59 -49.53
CA ASN A 370 -24.15 11.31 -48.66
C ASN A 370 -23.74 10.91 -47.23
N SER A 371 -22.43 10.88 -46.91
CA SER A 371 -21.95 10.45 -45.58
C SER A 371 -22.53 11.34 -44.48
N PRO A 372 -23.11 10.76 -43.40
CA PRO A 372 -23.53 11.52 -42.23
C PRO A 372 -22.35 11.84 -41.29
N TYR A 373 -21.18 11.26 -41.53
CA TYR A 373 -19.96 11.37 -40.70
C TYR A 373 -18.96 12.41 -41.24
N LYS A 374 -19.32 13.09 -42.32
CA LYS A 374 -18.54 14.17 -42.92
C LYS A 374 -18.78 15.51 -42.22
N GLY A 375 -17.81 16.41 -42.33
CA GLY A 375 -18.00 17.81 -41.95
C GLY A 375 -17.30 18.77 -42.90
N THR A 376 -17.22 20.04 -42.50
CA THR A 376 -16.85 21.14 -43.41
C THR A 376 -16.05 22.19 -42.65
N ILE A 377 -14.92 22.60 -43.22
CA ILE A 377 -14.02 23.61 -42.64
C ILE A 377 -13.51 24.55 -43.74
N TYR A 378 -13.21 25.79 -43.38
CA TYR A 378 -12.50 26.73 -44.27
C TYR A 378 -11.01 26.66 -43.95
N LEU A 379 -10.19 26.44 -44.97
CA LEU A 379 -8.73 26.40 -44.87
C LEU A 379 -8.13 27.52 -45.72
N GLU A 380 -7.08 28.15 -45.20
CA GLU A 380 -6.23 29.06 -45.97
C GLU A 380 -5.28 28.25 -46.87
N SER A 381 -4.43 28.92 -47.66
CA SER A 381 -3.33 28.21 -48.34
C SER A 381 -2.10 28.16 -47.43
N GLY A 382 -1.60 26.94 -47.18
CA GLY A 382 -0.48 26.70 -46.28
C GLY A 382 -0.35 25.23 -45.86
N GLU A 383 0.50 24.99 -44.86
CA GLU A 383 0.55 23.72 -44.13
C GLU A 383 -0.41 23.79 -42.93
N HIS A 384 -1.31 22.81 -42.83
CA HIS A 384 -2.23 22.60 -41.72
C HIS A 384 -1.85 21.34 -40.97
N THR A 385 -1.82 21.35 -39.63
CA THR A 385 -1.48 20.16 -38.84
C THR A 385 -2.66 19.20 -38.79
N ILE A 386 -2.43 17.90 -38.96
CA ILE A 386 -3.50 16.90 -38.95
C ILE A 386 -3.25 15.78 -37.96
N GLU A 387 -4.35 15.25 -37.43
CA GLU A 387 -4.41 13.99 -36.71
C GLU A 387 -5.59 13.18 -37.22
N PHE A 388 -5.36 11.92 -37.62
CA PHE A 388 -6.41 10.96 -37.94
C PHE A 388 -6.24 9.75 -37.03
N ARG A 389 -7.33 9.32 -36.41
CA ARG A 389 -7.36 8.20 -35.46
C ARG A 389 -8.23 7.09 -36.03
N HIS A 390 -7.80 5.86 -35.82
CA HIS A 390 -8.53 4.63 -36.14
C HIS A 390 -8.39 3.64 -34.97
N GLU A 391 -9.48 2.97 -34.59
CA GLU A 391 -9.55 1.95 -33.54
C GLU A 391 -10.19 0.69 -34.12
N GLU A 392 -9.55 -0.45 -33.94
CA GLU A 392 -10.04 -1.77 -34.38
C GLU A 392 -9.99 -2.76 -33.22
N ALA A 393 -11.04 -3.58 -33.10
CA ALA A 393 -11.23 -4.59 -32.07
C ALA A 393 -11.43 -6.02 -32.59
N GLY A 394 -12.04 -6.21 -33.78
CA GLY A 394 -12.65 -7.51 -34.09
C GLY A 394 -13.19 -7.76 -35.51
N GLY A 395 -12.68 -7.16 -36.59
CA GLY A 395 -13.37 -7.13 -37.88
C GLY A 395 -12.51 -7.19 -39.15
N GLY A 396 -12.86 -6.31 -40.09
CA GLY A 396 -11.89 -5.70 -41.00
C GLY A 396 -11.17 -4.57 -40.26
N ASP A 397 -10.12 -4.02 -40.85
CA ASP A 397 -9.09 -3.28 -40.11
C ASP A 397 -8.72 -1.96 -40.82
N ASN A 398 -9.75 -1.25 -41.30
CA ASN A 398 -9.68 -0.35 -42.46
C ASN A 398 -9.70 1.15 -42.10
N TYR A 399 -9.04 1.98 -42.91
CA TYR A 399 -9.01 3.44 -42.69
C TYR A 399 -8.81 4.26 -43.98
N TRP A 400 -9.73 5.19 -44.25
CA TRP A 400 -9.60 6.18 -45.35
C TRP A 400 -9.97 7.61 -44.93
N LEU A 401 -9.21 8.57 -45.45
CA LEU A 401 -9.59 9.99 -45.43
C LEU A 401 -9.96 10.49 -46.84
N TYR A 402 -11.20 10.92 -47.00
CA TYR A 402 -11.72 11.55 -48.20
C TYR A 402 -11.81 13.07 -48.03
N TRP A 403 -11.60 13.80 -49.12
CA TRP A 403 -11.80 15.25 -49.19
C TRP A 403 -12.54 15.68 -50.46
N LYS A 404 -13.13 16.88 -50.39
CA LYS A 404 -13.64 17.64 -51.54
C LYS A 404 -13.46 19.14 -51.30
N GLY A 405 -12.86 19.83 -52.24
CA GLY A 405 -12.73 21.29 -52.22
C GLY A 405 -11.90 21.82 -53.40
N PRO A 406 -11.44 23.08 -53.35
CA PRO A 406 -10.71 23.72 -54.44
C PRO A 406 -9.53 22.90 -55.01
N ASP A 407 -8.66 22.35 -54.16
CA ASP A 407 -7.50 21.55 -54.59
C ASP A 407 -7.87 20.19 -55.19
N SER A 408 -9.08 19.68 -54.94
CA SER A 408 -9.62 18.47 -55.58
C SER A 408 -10.49 18.77 -56.82
N GLY A 409 -10.59 20.05 -57.22
CA GLY A 409 -11.47 20.49 -58.30
C GLY A 409 -12.96 20.35 -57.96
N ASP A 410 -13.32 20.51 -56.68
CA ASP A 410 -14.64 20.29 -56.10
C ASP A 410 -15.22 18.87 -56.31
N ALA A 411 -14.37 17.89 -56.65
CA ALA A 411 -14.71 16.48 -56.73
C ALA A 411 -14.30 15.72 -55.45
N TRP A 412 -15.06 14.71 -55.05
CA TRP A 412 -14.69 13.81 -53.96
C TRP A 412 -13.57 12.84 -54.37
N GLY A 413 -12.57 12.69 -53.51
CA GLY A 413 -11.50 11.71 -53.67
C GLY A 413 -10.78 11.40 -52.36
N ILE A 414 -9.93 10.39 -52.38
CA ILE A 414 -8.93 10.17 -51.32
C ILE A 414 -7.92 11.32 -51.39
N VAL A 415 -7.49 11.84 -50.24
CA VAL A 415 -6.42 12.86 -50.17
C VAL A 415 -5.12 12.30 -50.79
N PRO A 416 -4.54 12.93 -51.82
CA PRO A 416 -3.38 12.37 -52.52
C PRO A 416 -2.10 12.50 -51.69
N SER A 417 -1.13 11.60 -51.91
CA SER A 417 0.15 11.60 -51.17
C SER A 417 0.93 12.90 -51.35
N THR A 418 0.77 13.56 -52.49
CA THR A 418 1.37 14.87 -52.80
C THR A 418 0.80 16.03 -52.00
N SER A 419 -0.34 15.86 -51.31
CA SER A 419 -0.90 16.86 -50.40
C SER A 419 -0.39 16.69 -48.97
N TYR A 420 0.34 15.63 -48.63
CA TYR A 420 0.88 15.45 -47.29
C TYR A 420 2.36 15.85 -47.17
N SER A 421 2.73 16.51 -46.07
CA SER A 421 4.11 16.64 -45.60
C SER A 421 4.26 15.95 -44.24
N ASP A 422 5.37 15.25 -44.04
CA ASP A 422 5.75 14.56 -42.80
C ASP A 422 4.66 13.66 -42.18
N LEU A 423 3.84 13.00 -43.03
CA LEU A 423 2.81 12.05 -42.58
C LEU A 423 3.43 10.79 -41.99
N ILE A 424 3.23 10.59 -40.68
CA ILE A 424 3.66 9.44 -39.90
C ILE A 424 2.43 8.72 -39.37
N GLN A 425 2.32 7.42 -39.66
CA GLN A 425 1.40 6.51 -39.03
C GLN A 425 2.12 5.84 -37.84
N THR A 426 1.43 5.65 -36.72
CA THR A 426 1.90 4.95 -35.52
C THR A 426 0.80 4.02 -35.01
N THR A 427 1.17 2.86 -34.48
CA THR A 427 0.23 1.82 -34.04
C THR A 427 0.54 1.32 -32.63
N TYR A 428 -0.52 1.04 -31.87
CA TYR A 428 -0.47 0.65 -30.46
C TYR A 428 -1.51 -0.42 -30.13
N ALA A 429 -1.22 -1.34 -29.21
CA ALA A 429 -2.16 -2.32 -28.71
C ALA A 429 -3.22 -1.68 -27.79
N LEU A 430 -4.49 -2.01 -28.05
CA LEU A 430 -5.67 -1.76 -27.21
C LEU A 430 -6.00 -3.02 -26.39
N GLU A 431 -5.00 -3.60 -25.71
CA GLU A 431 -5.23 -4.66 -24.74
C GLU A 431 -5.35 -4.09 -23.33
N THR A 432 -6.48 -4.34 -22.67
CA THR A 432 -6.62 -4.02 -21.24
C THR A 432 -5.55 -4.77 -20.44
N SER A 433 -4.77 -4.03 -19.64
CA SER A 433 -3.79 -4.63 -18.73
C SER A 433 -4.51 -5.47 -17.68
N GLY A 434 -4.09 -6.73 -17.51
CA GLY A 434 -4.67 -7.61 -16.50
C GLY A 434 -4.35 -7.15 -15.08
N SER A 435 -5.36 -7.00 -14.24
CA SER A 435 -5.21 -6.67 -12.84
C SER A 435 -5.18 -7.97 -12.03
N THR A 436 -3.98 -8.44 -11.67
CA THR A 436 -3.78 -9.71 -10.95
C THR A 436 -3.14 -9.50 -9.59
N ILE A 437 -3.48 -10.33 -8.61
CA ILE A 437 -3.00 -10.17 -7.23
C ILE A 437 -1.59 -10.76 -7.09
N THR A 438 -0.65 -9.95 -6.61
CA THR A 438 0.63 -10.43 -6.06
C THR A 438 0.59 -10.38 -4.54
N ASP A 439 0.79 -11.54 -3.89
CA ASP A 439 0.77 -11.68 -2.43
C ASP A 439 2.19 -11.72 -1.84
N TYR A 440 2.48 -10.74 -0.98
CA TYR A 440 3.77 -10.59 -0.29
C TYR A 440 3.60 -10.90 1.20
N ALA A 441 4.33 -11.89 1.72
CA ALA A 441 4.37 -12.14 3.16
C ALA A 441 5.08 -10.97 3.87
N VAL A 442 4.43 -10.38 4.88
CA VAL A 442 4.97 -9.24 5.64
C VAL A 442 5.97 -9.75 6.68
N ARG A 443 7.11 -10.21 6.14
CA ARG A 443 8.31 -10.64 6.83
C ARG A 443 9.49 -9.82 6.35
N VAL A 444 10.38 -9.41 7.26
CA VAL A 444 11.57 -8.63 6.91
C VAL A 444 12.81 -9.18 7.61
N MET A 445 13.89 -9.35 6.85
CA MET A 445 15.22 -9.66 7.35
C MET A 445 15.83 -8.42 8.01
N VAL A 446 16.29 -8.54 9.26
CA VAL A 446 16.80 -7.40 10.05
C VAL A 446 18.13 -7.73 10.73
N CYS A 447 18.83 -6.69 11.19
CA CYS A 447 20.15 -6.75 11.79
C CYS A 447 21.21 -7.36 10.87
N ASP A 448 21.11 -7.03 9.58
CA ASP A 448 22.09 -7.39 8.57
C ASP A 448 23.47 -6.79 8.91
N PRO A 449 24.54 -7.59 9.00
CA PRO A 449 25.89 -7.07 9.27
C PRO A 449 26.41 -6.09 8.21
N SER A 450 25.89 -6.13 6.97
CA SER A 450 26.23 -5.18 5.91
C SER A 450 25.41 -3.89 5.97
N MET A 451 24.20 -3.94 6.52
CA MET A 451 23.26 -2.81 6.62
C MET A 451 22.52 -2.81 7.98
N PRO A 452 23.21 -2.55 9.11
CA PRO A 452 22.62 -2.67 10.44
C PRO A 452 21.66 -1.53 10.80
N GLU A 453 20.49 -1.84 11.35
CA GLU A 453 19.57 -0.83 11.94
C GLU A 453 20.10 -0.25 13.26
N ALA A 454 19.77 1.01 13.55
CA ALA A 454 20.13 1.71 14.78
C ALA A 454 19.50 1.12 16.08
N ASN A 455 18.64 0.11 15.97
CA ASN A 455 18.13 -0.66 17.10
C ASN A 455 18.67 -2.10 17.20
N CYS A 456 19.69 -2.46 16.44
CA CYS A 456 20.38 -3.74 16.57
C CYS A 456 21.45 -3.70 17.67
N LYS A 457 21.58 -4.80 18.41
CA LYS A 457 22.61 -5.05 19.41
C LYS A 457 23.37 -6.31 19.04
N ILE A 458 24.70 -6.22 19.03
CA ILE A 458 25.60 -7.37 18.93
C ILE A 458 25.75 -8.01 20.31
N TYR A 459 25.63 -9.32 20.39
CA TYR A 459 25.81 -10.14 21.61
C TYR A 459 27.18 -10.85 21.57
N PRO A 460 27.69 -11.39 22.70
CA PRO A 460 29.06 -11.89 22.81
C PRO A 460 29.45 -13.01 21.81
N SER A 461 28.50 -13.83 21.36
CA SER A 461 28.70 -14.82 20.29
C SER A 461 28.89 -14.23 18.89
N GLY A 462 28.75 -12.91 18.73
CA GLY A 462 28.81 -12.20 17.44
C GLY A 462 27.48 -12.11 16.70
N THR A 463 26.38 -12.61 17.27
CA THR A 463 25.03 -12.49 16.71
C THR A 463 24.48 -11.08 16.89
N SER A 464 23.67 -10.59 15.94
CA SER A 464 23.05 -9.26 15.98
C SER A 464 21.54 -9.39 16.08
N LYS A 465 20.90 -8.68 17.02
CA LYS A 465 19.47 -8.82 17.34
C LYS A 465 18.78 -7.47 17.48
N PRO A 466 17.53 -7.31 17.02
CA PRO A 466 16.77 -6.08 17.22
C PRO A 466 16.33 -5.98 18.69
N ILE A 467 16.50 -4.80 19.28
CA ILE A 467 16.20 -4.54 20.70
C ILE A 467 15.31 -3.30 20.91
N GLY A 468 14.38 -3.42 21.85
CA GLY A 468 13.48 -2.35 22.31
C GLY A 468 13.79 -1.89 23.75
N ILE A 469 12.84 -1.20 24.36
CA ILE A 469 12.94 -0.64 25.72
C ILE A 469 13.28 -1.73 26.76
N LEU A 470 12.63 -2.90 26.67
CA LEU A 470 12.82 -3.98 27.65
C LEU A 470 14.27 -4.46 27.72
N GLN A 471 14.94 -4.61 26.57
CA GLN A 471 16.37 -4.92 26.55
C GLN A 471 17.23 -3.74 27.00
N ARG A 472 17.04 -2.55 26.40
CA ARG A 472 17.85 -1.34 26.65
C ARG A 472 17.95 -0.96 28.13
N TYR A 473 16.92 -1.26 28.92
CA TYR A 473 16.85 -0.96 30.35
C TYR A 473 16.84 -2.20 31.26
N GLY A 474 16.26 -3.32 30.84
CA GLY A 474 16.04 -4.50 31.69
C GLY A 474 17.15 -5.55 31.68
N GLU A 475 17.89 -5.71 30.58
CA GLU A 475 19.10 -6.54 30.54
C GLU A 475 20.23 -5.99 31.42
N PRO A 476 20.63 -4.69 31.33
CA PRO A 476 21.69 -4.14 32.19
C PRO A 476 21.23 -3.90 33.64
N GLY A 477 20.04 -4.38 34.02
CA GLY A 477 19.49 -4.22 35.37
C GLY A 477 19.14 -2.79 35.76
N LYS A 478 19.06 -1.84 34.81
CA LYS A 478 18.72 -0.43 35.08
C LYS A 478 17.25 -0.25 35.50
N MET A 479 16.37 -1.16 35.09
CA MET A 479 14.96 -1.20 35.47
C MET A 479 14.51 -2.66 35.59
N TYR A 480 13.55 -2.94 36.47
CA TYR A 480 12.87 -4.24 36.51
C TYR A 480 11.44 -4.10 36.02
N PHE A 481 10.98 -5.06 35.23
CA PHE A 481 9.68 -5.02 34.55
C PHE A 481 8.79 -6.19 34.97
N GLY A 482 7.52 -5.87 35.24
CA GLY A 482 6.42 -6.82 35.33
C GLY A 482 5.36 -6.51 34.28
N LEU A 483 4.42 -7.43 34.08
CA LEU A 483 3.34 -7.31 33.09
C LEU A 483 2.01 -7.79 33.66
N ILE A 484 0.98 -6.94 33.59
CA ILE A 484 -0.43 -7.29 33.77
C ILE A 484 -1.14 -7.10 32.43
N THR A 485 -1.93 -8.10 31.99
CA THR A 485 -2.81 -7.97 30.81
C THR A 485 -4.20 -8.55 31.05
N GLY A 486 -5.16 -8.11 30.24
CA GLY A 486 -6.50 -8.71 30.21
C GLY A 486 -6.47 -10.18 29.76
N SER A 487 -7.61 -10.86 29.84
CA SER A 487 -7.73 -12.26 29.44
C SER A 487 -8.85 -12.50 28.41
N TYR A 488 -8.97 -13.75 27.95
CA TYR A 488 -10.06 -14.20 27.07
C TYR A 488 -11.28 -14.75 27.85
N THR A 489 -11.14 -14.94 29.17
CA THR A 489 -12.16 -15.57 30.04
C THR A 489 -12.81 -14.54 30.96
N LYS A 490 -11.97 -13.64 31.49
CA LYS A 490 -12.35 -12.34 32.03
C LYS A 490 -11.75 -11.25 31.15
N ASN A 491 -12.57 -10.71 30.26
CA ASN A 491 -12.25 -9.68 29.27
C ASN A 491 -12.93 -8.34 29.58
N THR A 492 -13.92 -8.29 30.46
CA THR A 492 -14.56 -7.07 30.97
C THR A 492 -14.20 -6.73 32.41
N SER A 493 -13.63 -7.65 33.20
CA SER A 493 -13.13 -7.39 34.56
C SER A 493 -11.71 -7.89 34.85
N GLY A 494 -11.10 -7.31 35.88
CA GLY A 494 -9.86 -7.75 36.51
C GLY A 494 -8.61 -7.64 35.65
N GLY A 495 -7.65 -8.53 35.91
CA GLY A 495 -6.37 -8.59 35.20
C GLY A 495 -5.61 -9.87 35.53
N VAL A 496 -4.71 -10.28 34.64
CA VAL A 496 -3.80 -11.40 34.88
C VAL A 496 -2.39 -10.87 35.00
N LEU A 497 -1.76 -11.10 36.15
CA LEU A 497 -0.31 -10.93 36.31
C LEU A 497 0.41 -12.00 35.48
N ARG A 498 1.09 -11.57 34.43
CA ARG A 498 1.80 -12.41 33.45
C ARG A 498 3.26 -12.62 33.84
N LYS A 499 3.84 -11.61 34.51
CA LYS A 499 5.22 -11.55 34.95
C LYS A 499 5.31 -10.72 36.23
N ASN A 500 5.79 -11.33 37.32
CA ASN A 500 6.22 -10.59 38.51
C ASN A 500 7.34 -9.61 38.13
N ILE A 501 7.41 -8.43 38.75
CA ILE A 501 8.46 -7.45 38.46
C ILE A 501 9.83 -8.06 38.75
N HIS A 502 10.67 -8.18 37.71
CA HIS A 502 12.01 -8.76 37.79
C HIS A 502 12.90 -8.26 36.64
N SER A 503 14.17 -8.66 36.59
CA SER A 503 14.94 -8.52 35.36
C SER A 503 14.33 -9.37 34.24
N ILE A 504 14.35 -8.86 33.01
CA ILE A 504 13.92 -9.58 31.81
C ILE A 504 15.05 -10.44 31.20
N ALA A 505 16.27 -10.38 31.75
CA ALA A 505 17.40 -11.18 31.29
C ALA A 505 17.18 -12.71 31.44
N ASN A 506 16.18 -13.16 32.20
CA ASN A 506 15.79 -14.57 32.22
C ASN A 506 15.00 -15.02 30.98
N GLU A 507 14.58 -14.09 30.11
CA GLU A 507 13.82 -14.36 28.87
C GLU A 507 14.71 -14.39 27.63
N ILE A 508 15.98 -14.00 27.77
CA ILE A 508 16.95 -13.76 26.70
C ILE A 508 18.21 -14.60 26.99
N ASP A 509 18.86 -15.14 25.97
CA ASP A 509 20.20 -15.71 26.15
C ASP A 509 21.28 -14.60 26.16
N PRO A 510 22.15 -14.52 27.18
CA PRO A 510 23.14 -13.44 27.28
C PRO A 510 24.28 -13.56 26.27
N ASP A 511 24.48 -14.72 25.62
CA ASP A 511 25.52 -14.96 24.62
C ASP A 511 25.00 -14.78 23.18
N THR A 512 23.78 -15.25 22.87
CA THR A 512 23.19 -15.17 21.52
C THR A 512 22.10 -14.10 21.33
N GLY A 513 21.54 -13.57 22.42
CA GLY A 513 20.44 -12.59 22.40
C GLY A 513 19.08 -13.14 21.96
N GLU A 514 18.98 -14.46 21.87
CA GLU A 514 17.80 -15.20 21.42
C GLU A 514 16.76 -15.31 22.54
N PHE A 515 15.47 -15.25 22.18
CA PHE A 515 14.40 -15.36 23.16
C PHE A 515 14.20 -16.82 23.59
N ARG A 516 14.63 -17.13 24.82
CA ARG A 516 14.67 -18.48 25.41
C ARG A 516 13.35 -19.26 25.37
N TYR A 517 12.22 -18.58 25.21
CA TYR A 517 10.90 -19.23 25.13
C TYR A 517 10.69 -20.01 23.82
N GLN A 518 11.48 -19.74 22.77
CA GLN A 518 11.35 -20.42 21.48
C GLN A 518 11.83 -21.88 21.60
N ASP A 519 12.95 -22.12 22.28
CA ASP A 519 13.46 -23.46 22.58
C ASP A 519 12.87 -24.07 23.87
N ASP A 520 12.78 -23.29 24.96
CA ASP A 520 12.23 -23.73 26.24
C ASP A 520 10.82 -23.18 26.47
N ALA A 521 9.83 -23.99 26.12
CA ALA A 521 8.42 -23.69 26.35
C ALA A 521 8.03 -23.48 27.83
N SER A 522 8.92 -23.76 28.80
CA SER A 522 8.73 -23.51 30.24
C SER A 522 9.18 -22.12 30.70
N VAL A 523 10.01 -21.39 29.94
CA VAL A 523 10.37 -20.00 30.21
C VAL A 523 9.16 -19.11 29.98
N ASP A 524 8.54 -18.55 31.01
CA ASP A 524 7.43 -17.58 30.89
C ASP A 524 7.90 -16.15 31.21
N GLY A 525 7.25 -15.16 30.58
CA GLY A 525 7.80 -13.82 30.49
C GLY A 525 6.92 -12.77 29.80
N ILE A 526 7.41 -11.54 29.72
CA ILE A 526 6.77 -10.41 29.03
C ILE A 526 6.73 -10.68 27.53
N VAL A 527 7.85 -11.02 26.92
CA VAL A 527 8.00 -11.15 25.45
C VAL A 527 7.07 -12.23 24.91
N LYS A 528 7.25 -13.47 25.39
CA LYS A 528 6.38 -14.62 25.10
C LYS A 528 4.89 -14.35 25.29
N THR A 529 4.53 -13.54 26.28
CA THR A 529 3.12 -13.17 26.51
C THR A 529 2.59 -12.31 25.37
N ILE A 530 3.33 -11.25 24.99
CA ILE A 530 2.93 -10.30 23.95
C ILE A 530 2.98 -10.96 22.55
N ASP A 531 3.89 -11.90 22.33
CA ASP A 531 3.91 -12.74 21.12
C ASP A 531 2.66 -13.64 21.03
N LYS A 532 2.25 -14.25 22.16
CA LYS A 532 1.01 -15.04 22.27
C LYS A 532 -0.28 -14.20 22.34
N LEU A 533 -0.22 -12.87 22.29
CA LEU A 533 -1.43 -12.05 22.12
C LEU A 533 -1.81 -12.00 20.64
N ARG A 534 -2.83 -12.77 20.28
CA ARG A 534 -3.41 -12.82 18.94
C ARG A 534 -4.90 -12.52 19.00
N ILE A 535 -5.44 -11.91 17.94
CA ILE A 535 -6.88 -11.75 17.75
C ILE A 535 -7.55 -13.11 17.47
N VAL A 536 -8.66 -13.40 18.17
CA VAL A 536 -9.34 -14.71 18.18
C VAL A 536 -10.85 -14.60 18.00
N GLY A 537 -11.49 -15.75 17.76
CA GLY A 537 -12.92 -15.85 17.47
C GLY A 537 -13.20 -16.10 15.98
N PHE A 538 -12.25 -16.68 15.25
CA PHE A 538 -12.21 -16.69 13.79
C PHE A 538 -11.88 -18.09 13.26
N GLY A 539 -12.65 -18.58 12.28
CA GLY A 539 -12.52 -19.92 11.73
C GLY A 539 -12.54 -19.93 10.21
N TYR A 540 -11.44 -20.38 9.60
CA TYR A 540 -11.31 -20.58 8.16
C TYR A 540 -11.48 -22.08 7.86
N PRO A 541 -12.60 -22.52 7.25
CA PRO A 541 -12.80 -23.90 6.84
C PRO A 541 -11.96 -24.27 5.62
N ALA A 542 -11.74 -25.57 5.40
CA ALA A 542 -10.84 -26.09 4.37
C ALA A 542 -11.41 -26.01 2.93
N ASP A 543 -12.69 -25.64 2.78
CA ASP A 543 -13.34 -25.34 1.50
C ASP A 543 -13.20 -23.86 1.09
N GLY A 544 -12.57 -23.02 1.93
CA GLY A 544 -12.25 -21.61 1.64
C GLY A 544 -13.44 -20.65 1.58
N TYR A 545 -14.66 -21.15 1.40
CA TYR A 545 -15.81 -20.34 0.97
C TYR A 545 -16.54 -19.60 2.11
N TYR A 546 -16.33 -20.01 3.37
CA TYR A 546 -17.04 -19.42 4.53
C TYR A 546 -16.14 -19.18 5.73
N TYR A 547 -15.37 -18.09 5.71
CA TYR A 547 -14.77 -17.56 6.92
C TYR A 547 -15.85 -17.09 7.91
N TYR A 548 -15.91 -17.70 9.10
CA TYR A 548 -16.91 -17.34 10.11
C TYR A 548 -16.30 -16.91 11.44
N TYR A 549 -16.94 -15.92 12.06
CA TYR A 549 -16.65 -15.55 13.44
C TYR A 549 -17.24 -16.64 14.35
N HIS A 550 -16.38 -17.41 15.03
CA HIS A 550 -16.79 -18.39 16.04
C HIS A 550 -17.45 -17.65 17.22
N CYS A 551 -18.77 -17.60 17.16
CA CYS A 551 -19.61 -16.62 17.82
C CYS A 551 -19.80 -16.82 19.33
N ASN A 552 -18.74 -16.55 20.11
CA ASN A 552 -18.92 -15.99 21.45
C ASN A 552 -19.28 -14.48 21.39
N CYS A 553 -19.15 -13.85 20.22
CA CYS A 553 -19.77 -12.57 19.88
C CYS A 553 -20.83 -12.78 18.81
N GLY A 554 -21.98 -12.13 18.98
CA GLY A 554 -23.04 -12.01 17.98
C GLY A 554 -23.64 -10.61 18.06
N TRP A 555 -24.83 -10.43 17.50
CA TRP A 555 -25.59 -9.17 17.63
C TRP A 555 -26.13 -8.97 19.06
N ILE A 556 -25.25 -8.55 19.99
CA ILE A 556 -25.60 -8.22 21.37
C ILE A 556 -26.01 -6.74 21.45
N THR A 557 -27.30 -6.47 21.23
CA THR A 557 -27.86 -5.10 21.19
C THR A 557 -28.73 -4.73 22.39
N THR A 558 -29.11 -5.71 23.22
CA THR A 558 -30.12 -5.56 24.29
C THR A 558 -29.56 -5.59 25.71
N ARG A 559 -28.24 -5.81 25.87
CA ARG A 559 -27.55 -5.88 27.17
C ARG A 559 -26.03 -5.63 27.01
N PRO A 560 -25.30 -5.38 28.11
CA PRO A 560 -23.84 -5.49 28.12
C PRO A 560 -23.33 -6.91 27.76
N ILE A 561 -22.07 -6.97 27.34
CA ILE A 561 -21.31 -8.20 27.08
C ILE A 561 -21.01 -8.91 28.42
N ASN A 562 -21.24 -10.23 28.50
CA ASN A 562 -20.88 -11.03 29.66
C ASN A 562 -19.40 -11.45 29.62
N GLU A 563 -18.85 -11.85 30.76
CA GLU A 563 -17.48 -12.38 30.81
C GLU A 563 -17.31 -13.65 29.99
N GLY A 564 -16.28 -13.66 29.13
CA GLY A 564 -16.01 -14.76 28.20
C GLY A 564 -16.84 -14.74 26.91
N GLU A 565 -17.73 -13.75 26.72
CA GLU A 565 -18.34 -13.35 25.44
C GLU A 565 -17.48 -12.30 24.71
N CYS A 566 -17.76 -12.06 23.43
CA CYS A 566 -17.09 -11.08 22.55
C CYS A 566 -15.59 -10.95 22.81
N ARG A 567 -14.84 -12.03 22.60
CA ARG A 567 -13.60 -12.30 23.34
C ARG A 567 -12.48 -11.27 23.18
N MET A 568 -12.52 -10.45 22.13
CA MET A 568 -11.54 -9.40 21.81
C MET A 568 -12.01 -7.98 22.18
N TRP A 569 -13.24 -7.87 22.69
CA TRP A 569 -13.84 -6.68 23.26
C TRP A 569 -13.69 -6.68 24.80
N GLY A 570 -13.88 -5.51 25.40
CA GLY A 570 -13.58 -5.28 26.81
C GLY A 570 -12.08 -5.03 27.04
N ASN A 571 -11.78 -4.13 27.99
CA ASN A 571 -10.42 -3.77 28.37
C ASN A 571 -10.42 -3.14 29.78
N PRO A 572 -10.36 -3.94 30.87
CA PRO A 572 -10.53 -3.48 32.26
C PRO A 572 -9.32 -2.71 32.82
N LEU A 573 -8.85 -1.67 32.11
CA LEU A 573 -7.64 -0.90 32.43
C LEU A 573 -7.62 -0.38 33.88
N GLY A 574 -8.74 0.13 34.38
CA GLY A 574 -8.85 0.62 35.76
C GLY A 574 -8.67 -0.47 36.82
N GLU A 575 -9.21 -1.67 36.57
CA GLU A 575 -9.10 -2.81 37.49
C GLU A 575 -7.73 -3.49 37.39
N MET A 576 -7.13 -3.55 36.19
CA MET A 576 -5.73 -3.95 36.02
C MET A 576 -4.76 -2.99 36.72
N MET A 577 -5.01 -1.68 36.64
CA MET A 577 -4.23 -0.66 37.35
C MET A 577 -4.40 -0.79 38.87
N TYR A 578 -5.61 -1.10 39.35
CA TYR A 578 -5.89 -1.38 40.75
C TYR A 578 -5.17 -2.65 41.26
N GLU A 579 -5.15 -3.76 40.50
CA GLU A 579 -4.34 -4.93 40.86
C GLU A 579 -2.83 -4.63 40.78
N GLY A 580 -2.38 -3.76 39.87
CA GLY A 580 -1.01 -3.24 39.86
C GLY A 580 -0.65 -2.49 41.14
N LEU A 581 -1.51 -1.58 41.60
CA LEU A 581 -1.34 -0.90 42.89
C LEU A 581 -1.38 -1.87 44.08
N ARG A 582 -2.19 -2.93 44.02
CA ARG A 582 -2.21 -4.01 45.03
C ARG A 582 -0.91 -4.82 45.06
N TYR A 583 -0.32 -5.09 43.90
CA TYR A 583 1.00 -5.72 43.80
C TYR A 583 2.07 -4.87 44.49
N PHE A 584 2.15 -3.58 44.20
CA PHE A 584 3.06 -2.65 44.89
C PHE A 584 2.75 -2.52 46.39
N ALA A 585 1.48 -2.62 46.81
CA ALA A 585 1.05 -2.66 48.21
C ALA A 585 1.24 -4.04 48.89
N GLY A 586 2.04 -4.94 48.31
CA GLY A 586 2.43 -6.22 48.89
C GLY A 586 1.29 -7.23 49.06
N LYS A 587 0.20 -7.11 48.28
CA LYS A 587 -0.93 -8.05 48.39
C LYS A 587 -0.61 -9.36 47.66
N ALA A 588 -0.30 -10.39 48.44
CA ALA A 588 0.05 -11.73 47.94
C ALA A 588 -1.08 -12.46 47.17
N ASN A 589 -2.34 -12.01 47.31
CA ASN A 589 -3.50 -12.61 46.64
C ASN A 589 -4.19 -11.60 45.71
N PRO A 590 -4.60 -12.00 44.49
CA PRO A 590 -5.44 -11.18 43.62
C PRO A 590 -6.82 -10.94 44.26
N THR A 591 -7.57 -9.95 43.77
CA THR A 591 -8.98 -9.80 44.16
C THR A 591 -9.78 -11.04 43.75
N GLY A 592 -10.54 -11.62 44.69
CA GLY A 592 -11.23 -12.90 44.50
C GLY A 592 -12.18 -12.91 43.30
N ASP A 593 -12.88 -11.80 43.09
CA ASP A 593 -13.83 -11.62 41.98
C ASP A 593 -13.15 -11.59 40.60
N PHE A 594 -11.82 -11.44 40.52
CA PHE A 594 -11.05 -11.49 39.28
C PHE A 594 -10.41 -12.86 39.01
N ILE A 595 -10.42 -13.78 39.99
CA ILE A 595 -9.91 -15.14 39.80
C ILE A 595 -10.79 -15.91 38.80
N TYR A 596 -10.19 -16.68 37.90
CA TYR A 596 -10.90 -17.61 37.02
C TYR A 596 -10.10 -18.90 36.81
N GLY A 597 -10.80 -20.01 36.55
CA GLY A 597 -10.19 -21.34 36.37
C GLY A 597 -9.61 -21.58 34.97
N VAL A 598 -8.88 -22.69 34.82
CA VAL A 598 -8.37 -23.15 33.51
C VAL A 598 -9.55 -23.48 32.58
N CYS A 599 -9.41 -23.22 31.26
CA CYS A 599 -10.48 -23.40 30.28
C CYS A 599 -11.12 -24.81 30.29
N PRO A 600 -12.45 -24.93 30.08
CA PRO A 600 -13.12 -26.21 29.91
C PRO A 600 -12.55 -27.05 28.76
N ALA A 601 -12.51 -28.37 28.94
CA ALA A 601 -11.83 -29.31 28.05
C ALA A 601 -12.39 -29.39 26.61
N ASN A 602 -13.62 -28.94 26.37
CA ASN A 602 -14.32 -29.05 25.08
C ASN A 602 -13.99 -27.91 24.09
N ILE A 603 -12.97 -27.10 24.35
CA ILE A 603 -12.55 -25.98 23.49
C ILE A 603 -11.14 -26.23 22.96
N SER A 604 -10.91 -26.00 21.67
CA SER A 604 -9.60 -26.10 21.01
C SER A 604 -8.65 -24.94 21.39
N CYS A 605 -8.35 -24.80 22.68
CA CYS A 605 -7.32 -23.89 23.19
C CYS A 605 -5.92 -24.45 22.92
N LYS A 606 -5.51 -24.51 21.65
CA LYS A 606 -4.11 -24.82 21.26
C LYS A 606 -3.11 -23.79 21.82
N MET A 607 -3.54 -22.56 22.10
CA MET A 607 -2.77 -21.60 22.90
C MET A 607 -2.84 -21.94 24.40
N ARG A 608 -1.98 -22.86 24.83
CA ARG A 608 -1.64 -23.03 26.27
C ARG A 608 -0.54 -22.03 26.66
N PRO A 609 -0.80 -21.11 27.60
CA PRO A 609 0.10 -20.87 28.71
C PRO A 609 -0.16 -21.97 29.75
N ASN A 610 0.78 -22.90 29.90
CA ASN A 610 0.77 -23.77 31.09
C ASN A 610 1.04 -22.91 32.33
N SER A 611 0.64 -23.37 33.51
CA SER A 611 1.01 -22.78 34.80
C SER A 611 0.77 -21.27 34.97
N VAL A 612 -0.46 -20.89 35.33
CA VAL A 612 -0.66 -19.71 36.21
C VAL A 612 -0.11 -20.07 37.60
N LYS A 613 1.21 -19.92 37.78
CA LYS A 613 1.92 -20.16 39.03
C LYS A 613 1.81 -18.91 39.90
N TYR A 614 0.78 -18.84 40.75
CA TYR A 614 0.66 -17.83 41.80
C TYR A 614 1.71 -18.05 42.89
N TYR A 615 2.95 -17.64 42.62
CA TYR A 615 4.04 -17.59 43.60
C TYR A 615 4.67 -16.19 43.57
N ILE A 616 4.15 -15.30 44.41
CA ILE A 616 4.90 -14.16 44.91
C ILE A 616 5.63 -14.68 46.15
N ILE A 617 6.91 -15.00 46.01
CA ILE A 617 7.80 -15.19 47.16
C ILE A 617 8.19 -13.80 47.70
N SER A 618 8.48 -13.72 48.99
CA SER A 618 8.84 -12.50 49.70
C SER A 618 10.06 -11.77 49.11
N THR A 619 10.12 -10.49 49.45
CA THR A 619 11.32 -9.62 49.50
C THR A 619 12.65 -10.36 49.63
#